data_AF-A0A496PAU9-F1
#
_entry.id   AF-A0A496PAU9-F1
#
_cell.length_a   1.000
_cell.length_b   1.000
_cell.length_c   1.000
_cell.angle_alpha   90.00
_cell.angle_beta   90.00
_cell.angle_gamma   90.00
#
_symmetry.space_group_name_H-M   'P 1'
#
loop_
_entity.id
_entity.type
_entity.pdbx_description
1 polymer ?
#
loop_
_entity_poly.entity_id
_entity_poly.type
_entity_poly.pdbx_seq_one_letter_code
_entity_poly.pdbx_strand_id
1 'polypeptide(L)'
;MSHILEIWGIATVTGISCSLIGTFLVLRRLSMMVDAITHTVFLGIVLAFLVTKDLNSPWLIIGATAMGVGTVYAVEWMQRRRYIRPDAAIGIVFPFLFALAIVLVTLFGKHIHL
;
A
#
# COMPACT_ATOMS: atom_id res chain seq x y z
N MET A 1 -23.98 -23.50 -0.95
CA MET A 1 -24.06 -23.24 0.52
C MET A 1 -22.68 -23.03 1.13
N SER A 2 -21.67 -23.85 0.80
CA SER A 2 -20.27 -23.71 1.26
C SER A 2 -19.62 -22.37 0.95
N HIS A 3 -19.71 -21.87 -0.29
CA HIS A 3 -19.07 -20.61 -0.69
C HIS A 3 -19.66 -19.38 0.00
N ILE A 4 -20.94 -19.41 0.40
CA ILE A 4 -21.53 -18.30 1.16
C ILE A 4 -20.86 -18.21 2.53
N LEU A 5 -20.71 -19.35 3.21
CA LEU A 5 -20.08 -19.42 4.55
C LEU A 5 -18.62 -18.95 4.50
N GLU A 6 -17.87 -19.30 3.45
CA GLU A 6 -16.50 -18.81 3.24
C GLU A 6 -16.45 -17.28 3.11
N ILE A 7 -17.33 -16.70 2.29
CA ILE A 7 -17.39 -15.25 2.07
C ILE A 7 -17.76 -14.52 3.37
N TRP A 8 -18.79 -15.00 4.10
CA TRP A 8 -19.17 -14.43 5.39
C TRP A 8 -18.06 -14.55 6.44
N GLY A 9 -17.32 -15.67 6.44
CA GLY A 9 -16.16 -15.87 7.31
C GLY A 9 -15.04 -14.86 7.04
N ILE A 10 -14.66 -14.66 5.77
CA ILE A 10 -13.62 -13.71 5.40
C ILE A 10 -14.06 -12.27 5.70
N ALA A 11 -15.32 -11.92 5.41
CA ALA A 11 -15.86 -10.58 5.64
C ALA A 11 -15.90 -10.21 7.14
N THR A 12 -16.33 -11.13 8.00
CA THR A 12 -16.38 -10.91 9.46
C THR A 12 -14.99 -10.77 10.06
N VAL A 13 -14.06 -11.66 9.71
CA VAL A 13 -12.66 -11.58 10.18
C VAL A 13 -12.00 -10.29 9.73
N THR A 14 -12.14 -9.94 8.45
CA THR A 14 -11.55 -8.72 7.87
C THR A 14 -12.17 -7.46 8.49
N GLY A 15 -13.49 -7.44 8.67
CA GLY A 15 -14.21 -6.33 9.28
C GLY A 15 -13.79 -6.07 10.73
N ILE A 16 -13.62 -7.13 11.53
CA ILE A 16 -13.15 -7.04 12.91
C ILE A 16 -11.71 -6.48 12.93
N SER A 17 -10.79 -7.06 12.13
CA SER A 17 -9.40 -6.59 12.06
C SER A 17 -9.29 -5.13 11.63
N CYS A 18 -10.07 -4.71 10.63
CA CYS A 18 -10.05 -3.33 10.12
C CYS A 18 -10.63 -2.33 11.13
N SER A 19 -11.71 -2.68 11.84
CA SER A 19 -12.34 -1.82 12.85
C SER A 19 -11.42 -1.52 14.04
N LEU A 20 -10.71 -2.55 14.53
CA LEU A 20 -9.74 -2.41 15.62
C LEU A 20 -8.58 -1.47 15.25
N ILE A 21 -7.99 -1.64 14.07
CA ILE A 21 -6.86 -0.82 13.62
C ILE A 21 -7.34 0.60 13.26
N GLY A 22 -8.48 0.72 12.58
CA GLY A 22 -9.04 1.98 12.11
C GLY A 22 -9.37 2.95 13.25
N THR A 23 -10.02 2.46 14.31
CA THR A 23 -10.36 3.28 15.48
C THR A 23 -9.11 3.84 16.17
N PHE A 24 -8.08 3.02 16.38
CA PHE A 24 -6.80 3.46 16.94
C PHE A 24 -6.13 4.54 16.07
N LEU A 25 -6.17 4.35 14.75
CA LEU A 25 -5.52 5.26 13.82
C LEU A 25 -6.21 6.62 13.72
N VAL A 26 -7.55 6.65 13.80
CA VAL A 26 -8.34 7.88 13.86
C VAL A 26 -8.04 8.67 15.12
N LEU A 27 -7.99 8.02 16.29
CA LEU A 27 -7.64 8.68 17.55
C LEU A 27 -6.24 9.31 17.50
N ARG A 28 -5.30 8.69 16.78
CA ARG A 28 -3.93 9.19 16.61
C ARG A 28 -3.78 10.27 15.54
N ARG A 29 -4.87 10.68 14.86
CA ARG A 29 -4.86 11.60 13.70
C ARG A 29 -3.96 11.11 12.55
N LEU A 30 -3.81 9.79 12.41
CA LEU A 30 -3.03 9.18 11.34
C LEU A 30 -3.93 8.59 10.23
N SER A 31 -5.17 9.07 10.10
CA SER A 31 -6.13 8.55 9.11
C SER A 31 -5.61 8.67 7.67
N MET A 32 -4.90 9.76 7.34
CA MET A 32 -4.24 9.96 6.03
C MET A 32 -3.14 8.92 5.74
N MET A 33 -2.59 8.26 6.77
CA MET A 33 -1.52 7.28 6.59
C MET A 33 -2.03 5.99 5.93
N VAL A 34 -3.24 5.52 6.26
CA VAL A 34 -3.82 4.31 5.66
C VAL A 34 -4.08 4.48 4.17
N ASP A 35 -4.57 5.66 3.78
CA ASP A 35 -4.77 6.00 2.38
C ASP A 35 -3.44 5.96 1.61
N ALA A 36 -2.40 6.57 2.19
CA ALA A 36 -1.05 6.56 1.62
C ALA A 36 -0.43 5.16 1.50
N ILE A 37 -0.62 4.30 2.51
CA ILE A 37 -0.13 2.91 2.48
C ILE A 37 -0.80 2.15 1.33
N THR A 38 -2.11 2.29 1.14
CA THR A 38 -2.84 1.52 0.12
C THR A 38 -2.31 1.79 -1.30
N HIS A 39 -2.04 3.05 -1.63
CA HIS A 39 -1.55 3.44 -2.96
C HIS A 39 -0.07 3.12 -3.18
N THR A 40 0.73 3.05 -2.12
CA THR A 40 2.15 2.70 -2.21
C THR A 40 2.39 1.20 -2.19
N VAL A 41 1.50 0.43 -1.56
CA VAL A 41 1.45 -1.03 -1.68
C VAL A 41 1.15 -1.43 -3.11
N PHE A 42 0.25 -0.73 -3.81
CA PHE A 42 -0.01 -0.96 -5.24
C PHE A 42 1.27 -0.85 -6.09
N LEU A 43 2.11 0.16 -5.85
CA LEU A 43 3.43 0.28 -6.48
C LEU A 43 4.31 -0.96 -6.24
N GLY A 44 4.33 -1.49 -5.02
CA GLY A 44 5.09 -2.70 -4.68
C GLY A 44 4.61 -3.94 -5.40
N ILE A 45 3.30 -4.08 -5.57
CA ILE A 45 2.71 -5.16 -6.36
C ILE A 45 3.14 -5.06 -7.83
N VAL A 46 3.07 -3.86 -8.42
CA VAL A 46 3.52 -3.62 -9.80
C VAL A 46 5.00 -3.95 -9.97
N LEU A 47 5.86 -3.49 -9.06
CA LEU A 47 7.30 -3.76 -9.09
C LEU A 47 7.59 -5.27 -9.02
N ALA A 48 6.95 -5.99 -8.09
CA ALA A 48 7.12 -7.43 -7.96
C ALA A 48 6.60 -8.18 -9.20
N PHE A 49 5.50 -7.71 -9.78
CA PHE A 49 4.95 -8.27 -11.01
C PHE A 49 5.90 -8.10 -12.20
N LEU A 50 6.53 -6.93 -12.36
CA LEU A 50 7.52 -6.69 -13.42
C LEU A 50 8.70 -7.67 -13.36
N VAL A 51 9.17 -7.99 -12.15
CA VAL A 51 10.31 -8.89 -11.94
C VAL A 51 9.92 -10.34 -12.15
N THR A 52 8.73 -10.73 -11.67
CA THR A 52 8.34 -12.14 -11.60
C THR A 52 7.58 -12.62 -12.82
N LYS A 53 6.87 -11.72 -13.53
CA LYS A 53 6.00 -11.99 -14.69
C LYS A 53 4.88 -13.03 -14.48
N ASP A 54 4.77 -13.59 -13.28
CA ASP A 54 3.72 -14.52 -12.86
C ASP A 54 2.91 -13.94 -11.70
N LEU A 55 1.57 -13.93 -11.83
CA LEU A 55 0.65 -13.42 -10.81
C LEU A 55 0.52 -14.33 -9.58
N ASN A 56 0.86 -15.62 -9.71
CA ASN A 56 0.72 -16.61 -8.63
C ASN A 56 1.96 -16.72 -7.73
N SER A 57 3.00 -15.94 -8.00
CA SER A 57 4.23 -16.06 -7.22
C SER A 57 4.09 -15.38 -5.85
N PRO A 58 4.53 -16.02 -4.75
CA PRO A 58 4.56 -15.39 -3.41
C PRO A 58 5.43 -14.12 -3.35
N TRP A 59 6.22 -13.87 -4.40
CA TRP A 59 7.02 -12.65 -4.55
C TRP A 59 6.18 -11.36 -4.61
N LEU A 60 4.92 -11.43 -5.07
CA LEU A 60 4.02 -10.26 -5.06
C LEU A 60 3.76 -9.75 -3.64
N ILE A 61 3.53 -10.66 -2.69
CA ILE A 61 3.29 -10.32 -1.29
C ILE A 61 4.53 -9.66 -0.70
N ILE A 62 5.72 -10.17 -1.02
CA ILE A 62 6.99 -9.63 -0.52
C ILE A 62 7.23 -8.22 -1.06
N GLY A 63 7.01 -7.97 -2.35
CA GLY A 63 7.14 -6.62 -2.92
C GLY A 63 6.10 -5.64 -2.37
N ALA A 64 4.87 -6.09 -2.17
CA ALA A 64 3.80 -5.33 -1.53
C ALA A 64 4.19 -4.90 -0.10
N THR A 65 4.66 -5.85 0.71
CA THR A 65 5.10 -5.59 2.09
C THR A 65 6.34 -4.69 2.11
N ALA A 66 7.33 -4.94 1.26
CA ALA A 66 8.57 -4.15 1.21
C ALA A 66 8.29 -2.67 0.89
N MET A 67 7.44 -2.39 -0.10
CA MET A 67 7.07 -1.01 -0.44
C MET A 67 6.18 -0.35 0.61
N GLY A 68 5.26 -1.10 1.24
CA GLY A 68 4.48 -0.60 2.37
C GLY A 68 5.37 -0.16 3.53
N VAL A 69 6.31 -1.01 3.96
CA VAL A 69 7.29 -0.68 5.01
C VAL A 69 8.20 0.46 4.59
N GLY A 70 8.70 0.46 3.35
CA GLY A 70 9.53 1.51 2.79
C GLY A 70 8.84 2.88 2.81
N THR A 71 7.53 2.92 2.55
CA THR A 71 6.73 4.14 2.60
C THR A 71 6.62 4.68 4.02
N VAL A 72 6.31 3.83 4.99
CA VAL A 72 6.25 4.23 6.41
C VAL A 72 7.61 4.77 6.86
N TYR A 73 8.70 4.10 6.47
CA TYR A 73 10.05 4.54 6.78
C TYR A 73 10.39 5.90 6.14
N ALA A 74 10.03 6.11 4.87
CA ALA A 74 10.26 7.38 4.18
C ALA A 74 9.48 8.54 4.83
N VAL A 75 8.22 8.29 5.21
CA VAL A 75 7.38 9.26 5.94
C VAL A 75 8.00 9.56 7.30
N GLU A 76 8.38 8.55 8.07
CA GLU A 76 8.97 8.70 9.41
C GLU A 76 10.31 9.45 9.34
N TRP A 77 11.15 9.15 8.36
CA TRP A 77 12.41 9.84 8.10
C TRP A 77 12.19 11.34 7.84
N MET A 78 11.16 11.66 7.04
CA MET A 78 10.81 13.05 6.74
C MET A 78 10.22 13.77 7.96
N GLN A 79 9.43 13.06 8.78
CA GLN A 79 8.88 13.57 10.04
C GLN A 79 9.95 13.86 11.09
N ARG A 80 11.05 13.11 11.12
CA ARG A 80 12.19 13.38 12.03
C ARG A 80 12.87 14.72 11.75
N ARG A 81 12.75 15.27 10.55
CA ARG A 81 13.18 16.65 10.28
C ARG A 81 12.12 17.59 10.85
N ARG A 82 12.46 18.22 11.99
CA ARG A 82 11.66 19.07 12.89
C ARG A 82 10.81 20.20 12.25
N TYR A 83 10.87 20.39 10.93
CA TYR A 83 10.26 21.49 10.18
C TYR A 83 9.01 21.10 9.38
N ILE A 84 8.65 19.82 9.31
CA ILE A 84 7.55 19.34 8.45
C ILE A 84 6.44 18.73 9.30
N ARG A 85 5.20 19.18 9.10
CA ARG A 85 4.02 18.58 9.77
C ARG A 85 3.86 17.13 9.29
N PRO A 86 3.46 16.19 10.16
CA PRO A 86 3.28 14.79 9.79
C PRO A 86 2.34 14.62 8.59
N ASP A 87 1.26 15.40 8.53
CA ASP A 87 0.30 15.38 7.43
C ASP A 87 0.90 15.90 6.12
N ALA A 88 1.80 16.89 6.19
CA ALA A 88 2.48 17.44 5.02
C ALA A 88 3.53 16.46 4.47
N ALA A 89 4.24 15.75 5.34
CA ALA A 89 5.18 14.71 4.92
C ALA A 89 4.46 13.57 4.17
N ILE A 90 3.34 13.09 4.73
CA ILE A 90 2.50 12.07 4.08
C ILE A 90 2.00 12.59 2.73
N GLY A 91 1.48 13.82 2.68
CA GLY A 91 0.96 14.45 1.47
C GLY A 91 1.99 14.71 0.36
N ILE A 92 3.29 14.67 0.67
CA ILE A 92 4.38 14.80 -0.33
C ILE A 92 4.84 13.41 -0.80
N VAL A 93 5.04 12.47 0.13
CA VAL A 93 5.53 11.11 -0.20
C VAL A 93 4.49 10.34 -1.01
N PHE A 94 3.22 10.46 -0.65
CA PHE A 94 2.12 9.73 -1.26
C PHE A 94 1.97 9.99 -2.77
N PRO A 95 1.77 11.25 -3.24
CA PRO A 95 1.58 11.49 -4.67
C PRO A 95 2.85 11.20 -5.47
N PHE A 96 4.02 11.37 -4.86
CA PHE A 96 5.30 11.07 -5.49
C PHE A 96 5.44 9.57 -5.80
N LEU A 97 5.23 8.71 -4.80
CA LEU A 97 5.29 7.26 -5.00
C LEU A 97 4.16 6.77 -5.90
N PHE A 98 2.97 7.34 -5.78
CA PHE A 98 1.85 6.98 -6.65
C PHE A 98 2.11 7.36 -8.12
N ALA A 99 2.60 8.57 -8.39
CA ALA A 99 2.99 8.98 -9.73
C ALA A 99 4.11 8.09 -10.29
N LEU A 100 5.10 7.74 -9.47
CA LEU A 100 6.16 6.80 -9.85
C LEU A 100 5.58 5.43 -10.25
N ALA A 101 4.58 4.95 -9.52
CA ALA A 101 3.87 3.71 -9.84
C ALA A 101 3.22 3.74 -11.21
N ILE A 102 2.43 4.78 -11.47
CA ILE A 102 1.74 4.95 -12.75
C ILE A 102 2.77 5.04 -13.89
N VAL A 103 3.82 5.83 -13.72
CA VAL A 103 4.90 5.97 -14.72
C VAL A 103 5.54 4.62 -15.02
N LEU A 104 5.83 3.81 -13.99
CA LEU A 104 6.36 2.46 -14.17
C LEU A 104 5.38 1.56 -14.93
N VAL A 105 4.10 1.54 -14.54
CA VAL A 105 3.06 0.77 -15.24
C VAL A 105 2.97 1.19 -16.71
N THR A 106 2.99 2.48 -17.00
CA THR A 106 2.88 2.99 -18.38
C THR A 106 4.11 2.66 -19.22
N LEU A 107 5.32 2.76 -18.66
CA LEU A 107 6.57 2.46 -19.38
C LEU A 107 6.73 0.97 -19.64
N PHE A 108 6.52 0.14 -18.63
CA PHE A 108 6.76 -1.30 -18.72
C PHE A 108 5.56 -2.07 -19.25
N GLY A 109 4.34 -1.60 -19.05
CA GLY A 109 3.13 -2.13 -19.69
C GLY A 109 3.18 -2.04 -21.22
N LYS A 110 3.96 -1.11 -21.77
CA LYS A 110 4.20 -1.00 -23.23
C LYS A 110 5.14 -2.09 -23.78
N HIS A 111 5.98 -2.70 -22.95
CA HIS A 111 6.89 -3.78 -23.36
C HIS A 111 6.29 -5.18 -23.23
N ILE A 112 5.11 -5.30 -22.63
CA ILE A 112 4.31 -6.51 -22.62
C ILE A 112 3.34 -6.35 -23.80
N HIS A 113 3.79 -6.71 -25.01
CA HIS A 113 2.86 -6.95 -26.11
C HIS A 113 1.91 -8.06 -25.64
N LEU A 114 0.69 -7.67 -25.29
CA LEU A 114 -0.47 -8.53 -25.46
C LEU A 114 -0.90 -8.40 -26.93
#